data_AF-A0A929C0N1-F1
#
_entry.id   AF-A0A929C0N1-F1
#
_cell.length_a   1.000
_cell.length_b   1.000
_cell.length_c   1.000
_cell.angle_alpha   90.00
_cell.angle_beta   90.00
_cell.angle_gamma   90.00
#
_symmetry.space_group_name_H-M   'P 1'
#
loop_
_entity.id
_entity.type
_entity.pdbx_description
1 polymer ?
#
loop_
_entity_poly.entity_id
_entity_poly.type
_entity_poly.pdbx_seq_one_letter_code
_entity_poly.pdbx_strand_id
1 'polypeptide(L)'
;MGSFSELLSMFAERAGISDAELARRLGISRQTIFRWREGETQRPRHIEDVVRLADALRLEPEERDQLLVAAGFPPDRGINGVIGTEEDFEPRVGREQSRSPGDGKEMGWFRKVLDGRKAKLITAVSAGLILTIVTLGVSGVWSESTGLFDLTRRYDSEASDTLVVVSEFANYGGGQVGYNIASRLEEELYKEFENADIGNVSVKKISEIVTDEVRAIEIGRELGADIVVWGEYDSGRVIAFVTSPSSDDRVGSLERRWNFMSAEELSATVNTDLPNEVNWIALYVLGQAHYWSGREEQAEAVFLRTLEDLPEYPGNAATVYQFLAMIESRKETPDVDKVIAYYTEAIVLRPNLIQALNNRGIAYLERSADGDLFRAEKDFREAARADPSFAEAKYHLALTILWQDPSNTGETLDMLEQAEDLDPEAVYIQDALCRYYSLVENPQEAIAHCDKAIASDPSGRRRGNRGIALALLGRTEEAIKDLQIFLDYLIANDADGFAQLAPSRQVWIETLTRGQDPFNDKILKDLLSE
;
A
#
# COMPACT_ATOMS: atom_id res chain seq x y z
N MET A 1 -7.41 6.78 -36.91
CA MET A 1 -8.36 7.72 -36.26
C MET A 1 -8.70 8.83 -37.26
N GLY A 2 -9.93 9.32 -37.23
CA GLY A 2 -10.28 10.56 -37.94
C GLY A 2 -9.71 11.80 -37.23
N SER A 3 -9.65 12.92 -37.94
CA SER A 3 -9.34 14.22 -37.34
C SER A 3 -10.46 14.69 -36.40
N PHE A 4 -10.15 15.64 -35.52
CA PHE A 4 -11.13 16.22 -34.60
C PHE A 4 -12.37 16.79 -35.33
N SER A 5 -12.15 17.48 -36.45
CA SER A 5 -13.19 18.03 -37.33
C SER A 5 -14.13 16.95 -37.90
N GLU A 6 -13.56 15.83 -38.36
CA GLU A 6 -14.32 14.70 -38.91
C GLU A 6 -15.13 13.99 -37.82
N LEU A 7 -14.52 13.68 -36.67
CA LEU A 7 -15.20 13.02 -35.56
C LEU A 7 -16.29 13.91 -34.95
N LEU A 8 -15.99 15.18 -34.68
CA LEU A 8 -16.97 16.14 -34.15
C LEU A 8 -18.17 16.30 -35.10
N SER A 9 -17.93 16.36 -36.41
CA SER A 9 -19.02 16.45 -37.39
C SER A 9 -19.85 15.18 -37.47
N MET A 10 -19.20 14.01 -37.52
CA MET A 10 -19.87 12.70 -37.52
C MET A 10 -20.75 12.52 -36.27
N PHE A 11 -20.23 12.85 -35.08
CA PHE A 11 -20.95 12.74 -33.83
C PHE A 11 -22.09 13.76 -33.70
N ALA A 12 -21.88 15.02 -34.13
CA ALA A 12 -22.93 16.04 -34.13
C ALA A 12 -24.10 15.69 -35.06
N GLU A 13 -23.81 15.12 -36.23
CA GLU A 13 -24.82 14.61 -37.17
C GLU A 13 -25.59 13.43 -36.57
N ARG A 14 -24.89 12.44 -35.98
CA ARG A 14 -25.52 11.28 -35.34
C ARG A 14 -26.40 11.66 -34.15
N ALA A 15 -25.96 12.62 -33.34
CA ALA A 15 -26.74 13.12 -32.20
C ALA A 15 -27.90 14.05 -32.61
N GLY A 16 -27.92 14.51 -33.87
CA GLY A 16 -28.93 15.46 -34.37
C GLY A 16 -28.83 16.86 -33.76
N ILE A 17 -27.65 17.25 -33.27
CA ILE A 17 -27.45 18.51 -32.53
C ILE A 17 -26.83 19.57 -33.43
N SER A 18 -27.49 20.73 -33.50
CA SER A 18 -26.97 21.87 -34.28
C SER A 18 -25.83 22.61 -33.56
N ASP A 19 -24.94 23.25 -34.33
CA ASP A 19 -23.84 24.06 -33.79
C ASP A 19 -24.30 25.16 -32.81
N ALA A 20 -25.52 25.68 -33.00
CA ALA A 20 -26.11 26.68 -32.12
C ALA A 20 -26.47 26.11 -30.73
N GLU A 21 -26.89 24.84 -30.68
CA GLU A 21 -27.20 24.14 -29.43
C GLU A 21 -25.92 23.66 -28.72
N LEU A 22 -24.92 23.18 -29.46
CA LEU A 22 -23.58 22.90 -28.89
C LEU A 22 -22.97 24.18 -28.28
N ALA A 23 -22.95 25.28 -29.03
CA ALA A 23 -22.43 26.57 -28.55
C ALA A 23 -23.15 27.05 -27.28
N ARG A 24 -24.48 26.91 -27.22
CA ARG A 24 -25.29 27.26 -26.05
C ARG A 24 -24.96 26.41 -24.81
N ARG A 25 -24.70 25.11 -24.98
CA ARG A 25 -24.34 24.20 -23.87
C ARG A 25 -22.93 24.45 -23.34
N LEU A 26 -21.99 24.78 -24.22
CA LEU A 26 -20.60 25.05 -23.85
C LEU A 26 -20.34 26.48 -23.37
N GLY A 27 -21.26 27.42 -23.61
CA GLY A 27 -21.05 28.84 -23.28
C GLY A 27 -20.10 29.57 -24.24
N ILE A 28 -19.82 28.99 -25.41
CA ILE A 28 -18.89 29.54 -26.42
C ILE A 28 -19.63 30.01 -27.67
N SER A 29 -18.92 30.66 -28.60
CA SER A 29 -19.55 31.18 -29.81
C SER A 29 -19.91 30.07 -30.80
N ARG A 30 -21.05 30.21 -31.51
CA ARG A 30 -21.40 29.32 -32.64
C ARG A 30 -20.33 29.29 -33.73
N GLN A 31 -19.63 30.41 -33.92
CA GLN A 31 -18.53 30.49 -34.89
C GLN A 31 -17.32 29.65 -34.47
N THR A 32 -17.12 29.43 -33.17
CA THR A 32 -16.09 28.52 -32.63
C THR A 32 -16.42 27.07 -32.99
N ILE A 33 -17.65 26.62 -32.70
CA ILE A 33 -18.12 25.26 -33.05
C ILE A 33 -18.03 25.02 -34.56
N PHE A 34 -18.50 25.97 -35.37
CA PHE A 34 -18.44 25.87 -36.84
C PHE A 34 -16.98 25.70 -37.32
N ARG A 35 -16.06 26.53 -36.84
CA ARG A 35 -14.64 26.46 -37.24
C ARG A 35 -13.93 25.21 -36.74
N TRP A 36 -14.34 24.62 -35.61
CA TRP A 36 -13.86 23.32 -35.17
C TRP A 36 -14.34 22.18 -36.08
N ARG A 37 -15.59 22.23 -36.58
CA ARG A 37 -16.14 21.23 -37.51
C ARG A 37 -15.53 21.31 -38.90
N GLU A 38 -15.32 22.51 -39.43
CA GLU A 38 -14.69 22.73 -40.74
C GLU A 38 -13.14 22.62 -40.70
N GLY A 39 -12.54 22.46 -39.51
CA GLY A 39 -11.08 22.43 -39.34
C GLY A 39 -10.38 23.78 -39.55
N GLU A 40 -11.12 24.89 -39.58
CA GLU A 40 -10.63 26.25 -39.82
C GLU A 40 -9.86 26.88 -38.64
N THR A 41 -9.95 26.31 -37.44
CA THR A 41 -9.28 26.84 -36.23
C THR A 41 -8.41 25.82 -35.52
N GLN A 42 -7.48 26.36 -34.71
CA GLN A 42 -6.83 25.65 -33.62
C GLN A 42 -7.88 24.85 -32.81
N ARG A 43 -7.51 23.61 -32.45
CA ARG A 43 -8.33 22.68 -31.66
C ARG A 43 -8.75 23.32 -30.32
N PRO A 44 -9.75 22.77 -29.60
CA PRO A 44 -10.10 23.23 -28.26
C PRO A 44 -8.85 23.30 -27.39
N ARG A 45 -8.74 24.36 -26.57
CA ARG A 45 -7.56 24.62 -25.73
C ARG A 45 -7.62 23.97 -24.36
N HIS A 46 -8.82 23.60 -23.94
CA HIS A 46 -9.15 23.09 -22.63
C HIS A 46 -9.84 21.72 -22.80
N ILE A 47 -9.43 20.72 -22.02
CA ILE A 47 -10.02 19.38 -22.09
C ILE A 47 -11.51 19.42 -21.71
N GLU A 48 -11.88 20.33 -20.81
CA GLU A 48 -13.23 20.59 -20.33
C GLU A 48 -14.19 20.94 -21.47
N ASP A 49 -13.74 21.66 -22.51
CA ASP A 49 -14.54 21.93 -23.70
C ASP A 49 -14.86 20.63 -24.46
N VAL A 50 -13.92 19.69 -24.51
CA VAL A 50 -14.08 18.42 -25.24
C VAL A 50 -14.91 17.40 -24.45
N VAL A 51 -14.74 17.37 -23.12
CA VAL A 51 -15.62 16.60 -22.23
C VAL A 51 -17.06 17.12 -22.34
N ARG A 52 -17.26 18.44 -22.28
CA ARG A 52 -18.59 19.07 -22.49
C ARG A 52 -19.16 18.82 -23.89
N LEU A 53 -18.33 18.73 -24.94
CA LEU A 53 -18.77 18.27 -26.27
C LEU A 53 -19.25 16.81 -26.21
N ALA A 54 -18.46 15.90 -25.64
CA ALA A 54 -18.81 14.49 -25.53
C ALA A 54 -20.13 14.29 -24.74
N ASP A 55 -20.30 14.99 -23.63
CA ASP A 55 -21.53 14.96 -22.82
C ASP A 55 -22.72 15.57 -23.55
N ALA A 56 -22.53 16.69 -24.23
CA ALA A 56 -23.58 17.31 -25.04
C ALA A 56 -24.05 16.39 -26.17
N LEU A 57 -23.12 15.64 -26.78
CA LEU A 57 -23.33 14.69 -27.86
C LEU A 57 -23.77 13.30 -27.39
N ARG A 58 -23.69 13.00 -26.08
CA ARG A 58 -23.95 11.69 -25.46
C ARG A 58 -23.11 10.58 -26.08
N LEU A 59 -21.80 10.78 -26.08
CA LEU A 59 -20.84 9.77 -26.53
C LEU A 59 -20.65 8.68 -25.49
N GLU A 60 -20.49 7.44 -25.94
CA GLU A 60 -20.01 6.33 -25.11
C GLU A 60 -18.52 6.56 -24.74
N PRO A 61 -17.98 5.93 -23.67
CA PRO A 61 -16.62 6.18 -23.19
C PRO A 61 -15.54 6.06 -24.28
N GLU A 62 -15.59 5.02 -25.11
CA GLU A 62 -14.62 4.79 -26.18
C GLU A 62 -14.70 5.85 -27.29
N GLU A 63 -15.84 6.53 -27.43
CA GLU A 63 -16.08 7.58 -28.41
C GLU A 63 -15.70 8.96 -27.85
N ARG A 64 -15.91 9.18 -26.55
CA ARG A 64 -15.34 10.29 -25.79
C ARG A 64 -13.82 10.29 -25.91
N ASP A 65 -13.19 9.13 -25.71
CA ASP A 65 -11.73 8.94 -25.85
C ASP A 65 -11.24 9.24 -27.27
N GLN A 66 -11.94 8.75 -28.29
CA GLN A 66 -11.62 9.07 -29.68
C GLN A 66 -11.70 10.57 -29.97
N LEU A 67 -12.72 11.26 -29.43
CA LEU A 67 -12.87 12.72 -29.59
C LEU A 67 -11.76 13.50 -28.86
N LEU A 68 -11.40 13.07 -27.64
CA LEU A 68 -10.32 13.63 -26.82
C LEU A 68 -8.96 13.49 -27.51
N VAL A 69 -8.58 12.27 -27.91
CA VAL A 69 -7.32 12.00 -28.61
C VAL A 69 -7.22 12.76 -29.92
N ALA A 70 -8.32 12.85 -30.69
CA ALA A 70 -8.34 13.64 -31.92
C ALA A 70 -8.23 15.15 -31.65
N ALA A 71 -8.83 15.66 -30.56
CA ALA A 71 -8.67 17.04 -30.09
C ALA A 71 -7.25 17.35 -29.60
N GLY A 72 -6.47 16.33 -29.23
CA GLY A 72 -5.12 16.47 -28.69
C GLY A 72 -5.06 16.44 -27.17
N PHE A 73 -5.97 15.72 -26.53
CA PHE A 73 -6.00 15.44 -25.11
C PHE A 73 -5.89 13.93 -24.85
N PRO A 74 -5.41 13.49 -23.68
CA PRO A 74 -5.45 12.08 -23.28
C PRO A 74 -6.90 11.55 -23.18
N PRO A 75 -7.10 10.23 -23.28
CA PRO A 75 -8.40 9.59 -23.05
C PRO A 75 -8.90 9.78 -21.60
N ASP A 76 -10.22 9.80 -21.44
CA ASP A 76 -10.90 9.88 -20.15
C ASP A 76 -11.05 8.47 -19.56
N ARG A 77 -10.00 8.03 -18.85
CA ARG A 77 -9.79 6.65 -18.38
C ARG A 77 -10.77 6.13 -17.31
N GLY A 78 -11.98 6.69 -17.22
CA GLY A 78 -13.09 6.09 -16.48
C GLY A 78 -12.85 5.91 -14.98
N ILE A 79 -12.05 6.78 -14.33
CA ILE A 79 -11.91 6.82 -12.86
C ILE A 79 -13.20 7.38 -12.24
N ASN A 80 -14.27 6.59 -12.33
CA ASN A 80 -15.54 6.80 -11.66
C ASN A 80 -15.32 6.64 -10.15
N GLY A 81 -14.89 7.72 -9.50
CA GLY A 81 -14.68 7.76 -8.05
C GLY A 81 -14.02 9.02 -7.48
N VAL A 82 -13.37 9.86 -8.29
CA VAL A 82 -12.51 10.96 -7.75
C VAL A 82 -12.87 12.37 -8.24
N ILE A 83 -13.80 12.53 -9.20
CA ILE A 83 -14.37 13.84 -9.54
C ILE A 83 -15.82 13.88 -9.01
N GLY A 84 -15.97 14.37 -7.78
CA GLY A 84 -17.28 14.76 -7.27
C GLY A 84 -17.84 15.89 -8.13
N THR A 85 -19.11 15.76 -8.53
CA THR A 85 -19.83 16.79 -9.28
C THR A 85 -19.88 18.11 -8.49
N GLU A 86 -19.75 19.25 -9.17
CA GLU A 86 -19.73 20.61 -8.60
C GLU A 86 -21.02 21.07 -7.87
N GLU A 87 -21.92 20.15 -7.47
CA GLU A 87 -23.14 20.46 -6.71
C GLU A 87 -22.97 20.40 -5.18
N ASP A 88 -21.88 19.82 -4.65
CA ASP A 88 -21.67 19.67 -3.19
C ASP A 88 -20.97 20.88 -2.51
N PHE A 89 -20.61 21.93 -3.26
CA PHE A 89 -19.94 23.13 -2.73
C PHE A 89 -20.76 24.44 -2.84
N GLU A 90 -22.03 24.42 -2.42
CA GLU A 90 -22.73 25.67 -2.06
C GLU A 90 -22.60 26.00 -0.56
N PRO A 91 -22.17 27.23 -0.19
CA PRO A 91 -22.04 27.64 1.21
C PRO A 91 -23.41 27.96 1.82
N ARG A 92 -24.02 26.99 2.51
CA ARG A 92 -25.28 27.20 3.23
C ARG A 92 -25.13 28.13 4.44
N VAL A 93 -25.26 29.42 4.19
CA VAL A 93 -25.46 30.45 5.22
C VAL A 93 -26.89 30.35 5.76
N GLY A 94 -27.05 29.78 6.95
CA GLY A 94 -28.32 29.72 7.69
C GLY A 94 -28.08 29.81 9.20
N ARG A 95 -28.42 30.96 9.80
CA ARG A 95 -28.30 31.17 11.26
C ARG A 95 -29.41 30.44 12.00
N GLU A 96 -29.10 29.69 13.06
CA GLU A 96 -29.69 29.94 14.40
C GLU A 96 -28.97 29.24 15.58
N GLN A 97 -28.19 30.06 16.31
CA GLN A 97 -27.86 30.09 17.74
C GLN A 97 -27.81 28.82 18.64
N SER A 98 -26.63 28.72 19.28
CA SER A 98 -26.36 28.20 20.65
C SER A 98 -26.21 26.66 20.81
N ARG A 99 -25.23 26.12 21.56
CA ARG A 99 -24.28 26.69 22.54
C ARG A 99 -22.87 26.05 22.44
N SER A 100 -21.83 26.84 22.71
CA SER A 100 -20.48 26.42 23.17
C SER A 100 -20.43 26.54 24.72
N PRO A 101 -19.52 25.85 25.47
CA PRO A 101 -18.08 26.11 25.37
C PRO A 101 -17.07 24.97 25.66
N GLY A 102 -15.88 25.13 25.06
CA GLY A 102 -14.58 24.75 25.63
C GLY A 102 -13.99 23.40 25.18
N ASP A 103 -12.68 23.27 24.92
CA ASP A 103 -11.64 24.30 24.65
C ASP A 103 -10.44 23.61 23.98
N GLY A 104 -9.73 24.29 23.07
CA GLY A 104 -8.67 23.69 22.26
C GLY A 104 -7.43 23.27 23.06
N LYS A 105 -7.09 21.97 23.04
CA LYS A 105 -5.91 21.41 23.75
C LYS A 105 -5.06 20.38 23.00
N GLU A 106 -5.42 19.91 21.81
CA GLU A 106 -4.70 18.79 21.17
C GLU A 106 -3.46 19.21 20.34
N MET A 107 -3.39 20.45 19.88
CA MET A 107 -2.23 20.98 19.13
C MET A 107 -0.98 21.28 19.98
N GLY A 108 -1.04 21.05 21.31
CA GLY A 108 -0.01 21.51 22.25
C GLY A 108 1.16 20.56 22.53
N TRP A 109 1.03 19.27 22.20
CA TRP A 109 2.01 18.26 22.60
C TRP A 109 3.08 17.99 21.51
N PHE A 110 2.70 18.01 20.23
CA PHE A 110 3.59 17.77 19.09
C PHE A 110 4.86 18.65 19.09
N ARG A 111 4.78 19.90 19.53
CA ARG A 111 5.93 20.82 19.56
C ARG A 111 6.93 20.57 20.72
N LYS A 112 6.66 19.63 21.63
CA LYS A 112 7.53 19.32 22.78
C LYS A 112 8.44 18.12 22.58
N VAL A 113 8.10 17.20 21.68
CA VAL A 113 8.86 15.96 21.48
C VAL A 113 10.24 16.23 20.87
N LEU A 114 10.35 17.25 20.02
CA LEU A 114 11.59 17.59 19.29
C LEU A 114 12.66 18.35 20.12
N ASP A 115 12.31 18.96 21.26
CA ASP A 115 13.19 19.91 21.99
C ASP A 115 13.69 19.39 23.37
N GLY A 116 13.52 18.09 23.64
CA GLY A 116 13.43 17.54 25.01
C GLY A 116 14.70 17.12 25.76
N ARG A 117 15.94 17.33 25.27
CA ARG A 117 17.16 16.89 26.00
C ARG A 117 17.44 17.75 27.25
N LYS A 118 16.88 17.41 28.43
CA LYS A 118 17.50 17.53 29.79
C LYS A 118 16.57 17.17 30.96
N ALA A 119 17.20 16.62 32.01
CA ALA A 119 16.81 16.58 33.44
C ALA A 119 16.03 15.35 34.00
N LYS A 120 16.63 14.82 35.07
CA LYS A 120 16.33 13.60 35.85
C LYS A 120 15.13 13.69 36.81
N LEU A 121 14.53 12.51 37.07
CA LEU A 121 14.01 11.95 38.35
C LEU A 121 13.33 12.88 39.41
N ILE A 122 12.13 12.48 39.87
CA ILE A 122 11.90 11.90 41.22
C ILE A 122 10.44 11.40 41.42
N THR A 123 10.34 10.24 42.08
CA THR A 123 9.21 9.40 42.56
C THR A 123 8.11 10.02 43.44
N ALA A 124 6.86 9.52 43.30
CA ALA A 124 6.04 8.85 44.35
C ALA A 124 4.66 8.42 43.75
N VAL A 125 4.28 7.13 43.62
CA VAL A 125 3.84 6.18 44.67
C VAL A 125 2.57 6.67 45.39
N SER A 126 1.37 6.30 44.94
CA SER A 126 0.63 5.07 45.32
C SER A 126 -0.71 5.02 44.53
N ALA A 127 -1.53 3.97 44.45
CA ALA A 127 -1.46 2.49 44.52
C ALA A 127 -2.92 1.99 44.35
N GLY A 128 -3.29 0.76 43.95
CA GLY A 128 -2.60 -0.49 43.60
C GLY A 128 -3.67 -1.50 43.12
N LEU A 129 -3.49 -2.82 43.04
CA LEU A 129 -2.29 -3.67 42.91
C LEU A 129 -2.78 -5.08 42.50
N ILE A 130 -2.51 -5.52 41.27
CA ILE A 130 -2.31 -6.93 40.93
C ILE A 130 -0.98 -7.01 40.17
N LEU A 131 -0.11 -7.90 40.65
CA LEU A 131 1.30 -8.12 40.32
C LEU A 131 1.37 -9.58 39.79
N THR A 132 2.28 -10.06 38.92
CA THR A 132 3.51 -9.54 38.29
C THR A 132 3.84 -10.46 37.10
N ILE A 133 4.78 -10.07 36.21
CA ILE A 133 5.22 -10.80 34.99
C ILE A 133 4.13 -10.73 33.91
N VAL A 134 4.27 -10.03 32.77
CA VAL A 134 5.45 -9.69 31.94
C VAL A 134 5.53 -8.18 31.68
N THR A 135 6.65 -7.52 31.98
CA THR A 135 6.88 -6.08 31.67
C THR A 135 8.28 -5.76 31.13
N LEU A 136 9.02 -6.77 30.69
CA LEU A 136 10.31 -6.62 29.99
C LEU A 136 10.38 -7.70 28.90
N GLY A 137 10.29 -7.31 27.63
CA GLY A 137 10.52 -8.22 26.49
C GLY A 137 9.60 -8.10 25.26
N VAL A 138 8.53 -7.29 25.27
CA VAL A 138 7.49 -7.37 24.20
C VAL A 138 7.94 -6.77 22.84
N SER A 139 8.95 -5.89 22.82
CA SER A 139 9.37 -5.14 21.61
C SER A 139 10.27 -5.91 20.63
N GLY A 140 10.25 -7.25 20.66
CA GLY A 140 11.00 -8.10 19.73
C GLY A 140 10.38 -9.50 19.55
N VAL A 141 9.14 -9.68 20.02
CA VAL A 141 8.46 -10.99 20.13
C VAL A 141 7.49 -11.23 18.96
N TRP A 142 7.23 -10.23 18.11
CA TRP A 142 6.17 -10.30 17.11
C TRP A 142 6.64 -10.38 15.65
N SER A 143 7.83 -9.87 15.32
CA SER A 143 8.31 -9.77 13.92
C SER A 143 8.43 -11.10 13.19
N GLU A 144 8.76 -12.18 13.90
CA GLU A 144 8.86 -13.50 13.28
C GLU A 144 7.79 -14.48 13.74
N SER A 145 7.08 -14.25 14.86
CA SER A 145 6.57 -15.37 15.68
C SER A 145 5.25 -16.03 15.24
N THR A 146 4.33 -15.30 14.59
CA THR A 146 2.96 -15.79 14.35
C THR A 146 2.59 -16.08 12.89
N GLY A 147 3.44 -15.71 11.92
CA GLY A 147 3.09 -15.77 10.50
C GLY A 147 2.23 -14.59 10.03
N LEU A 148 1.75 -13.72 10.93
CA LEU A 148 1.17 -12.42 10.59
C LEU A 148 2.21 -11.35 10.17
N PHE A 149 3.50 -11.66 10.32
CA PHE A 149 4.57 -10.66 10.26
C PHE A 149 5.71 -11.01 9.29
N ASP A 150 5.49 -11.89 8.29
CA ASP A 150 6.44 -12.02 7.15
C ASP A 150 6.32 -10.84 6.15
N LEU A 151 6.29 -9.62 6.70
CA LEU A 151 6.82 -8.42 6.03
C LEU A 151 8.36 -8.46 6.00
N THR A 152 8.95 -9.51 6.59
CA THR A 152 10.36 -9.81 6.81
C THR A 152 10.93 -10.78 5.79
N ARG A 153 10.46 -10.72 4.53
CA ARG A 153 11.40 -10.85 3.39
C ARG A 153 12.47 -9.77 3.55
N ARG A 154 13.51 -10.12 4.33
CA ARG A 154 14.87 -9.66 4.08
C ARG A 154 15.12 -9.99 2.64
N TYR A 155 15.19 -8.95 1.83
CA TYR A 155 15.78 -9.04 0.52
C TYR A 155 17.28 -9.25 0.78
N ASP A 156 17.68 -10.49 1.05
CA ASP A 156 19.07 -10.95 1.11
C ASP A 156 19.67 -10.92 -0.32
N SER A 157 19.51 -9.79 -1.01
CA SER A 157 20.34 -9.45 -2.14
C SER A 157 21.69 -9.01 -1.59
N GLU A 158 22.73 -9.79 -1.89
CA GLU A 158 24.02 -9.16 -2.19
C GLU A 158 23.73 -8.02 -3.18
N ALA A 159 24.03 -6.78 -2.79
CA ALA A 159 23.46 -5.57 -3.39
C ALA A 159 23.36 -5.64 -4.92
N SER A 160 22.17 -5.96 -5.43
CA SER A 160 21.92 -6.00 -6.87
C SER A 160 21.87 -4.58 -7.41
N ASP A 161 22.34 -4.39 -8.63
CA ASP A 161 22.25 -3.10 -9.32
C ASP A 161 20.77 -2.79 -9.58
N THR A 162 20.23 -1.78 -8.90
CA THR A 162 18.87 -1.31 -9.12
C THR A 162 18.77 -0.68 -10.51
N LEU A 163 17.81 -1.10 -11.31
CA LEU A 163 17.59 -0.56 -12.65
C LEU A 163 16.31 0.30 -12.69
N VAL A 164 16.49 1.59 -12.90
CA VAL A 164 15.42 2.55 -13.17
C VAL A 164 15.28 2.73 -14.68
N VAL A 165 14.14 2.34 -15.24
CA VAL A 165 13.81 2.58 -16.65
C VAL A 165 12.96 3.84 -16.79
N VAL A 166 13.28 4.68 -17.78
CA VAL A 166 12.47 5.86 -18.14
C VAL A 166 11.92 5.66 -19.55
N SER A 167 10.61 5.62 -19.72
CA SER A 167 9.99 5.54 -21.05
C SER A 167 9.96 6.90 -21.75
N GLU A 168 9.80 6.91 -23.08
CA GLU A 168 9.34 8.13 -23.74
C GLU A 168 7.89 8.43 -23.30
N PHE A 169 7.54 9.71 -23.22
CA PHE A 169 6.22 10.16 -22.77
C PHE A 169 5.27 10.35 -23.96
N ALA A 170 4.00 9.95 -23.81
CA ALA A 170 2.99 10.11 -24.85
C ALA A 170 2.64 11.60 -25.08
N ASN A 171 2.77 12.07 -26.31
CA ASN A 171 2.46 13.46 -26.68
C ASN A 171 1.07 13.55 -27.36
N TYR A 172 0.10 14.13 -26.67
CA TYR A 172 -1.21 14.43 -27.24
C TYR A 172 -1.30 15.87 -27.82
N GLY A 173 -0.35 16.74 -27.48
CA GLY A 173 -0.26 18.16 -27.83
C GLY A 173 0.00 18.49 -29.31
N GLY A 174 -0.89 18.09 -30.22
CA GLY A 174 -1.09 18.71 -31.53
C GLY A 174 0.05 18.64 -32.57
N GLY A 175 1.20 18.05 -32.23
CA GLY A 175 2.31 17.76 -33.14
C GLY A 175 3.26 18.92 -33.48
N GLN A 176 3.38 19.97 -32.64
CA GLN A 176 4.26 21.12 -32.95
C GLN A 176 5.58 21.21 -32.17
N VAL A 177 5.67 20.69 -30.94
CA VAL A 177 6.96 20.55 -30.22
C VAL A 177 6.96 19.23 -29.44
N GLY A 178 8.04 18.46 -29.61
CA GLY A 178 8.34 17.32 -28.74
C GLY A 178 9.09 17.82 -27.51
N TYR A 179 8.45 17.74 -26.34
CA TYR A 179 9.07 18.05 -25.08
C TYR A 179 9.87 16.83 -24.61
N ASN A 180 11.19 16.95 -24.53
CA ASN A 180 12.12 15.85 -24.25
C ASN A 180 12.15 15.49 -22.74
N ILE A 181 10.97 15.16 -22.20
CA ILE A 181 10.72 14.94 -20.76
C ILE A 181 11.51 13.73 -20.26
N ALA A 182 11.51 12.63 -21.01
CA ALA A 182 12.21 11.40 -20.66
C ALA A 182 13.73 11.60 -20.49
N SER A 183 14.39 12.35 -21.38
CA SER A 183 15.83 12.63 -21.22
C SER A 183 16.12 13.59 -20.06
N ARG A 184 15.21 14.52 -19.74
CA ARG A 184 15.35 15.41 -18.58
C ARG A 184 15.19 14.66 -17.26
N LEU A 185 14.26 13.70 -17.19
CA LEU A 185 14.12 12.76 -16.09
C LEU A 185 15.38 11.91 -15.93
N GLU A 186 15.88 11.33 -17.02
CA GLU A 186 17.13 10.56 -17.04
C GLU A 186 18.33 11.38 -16.51
N GLU A 187 18.55 12.59 -17.06
CA GLU A 187 19.63 13.49 -16.63
C GLU A 187 19.56 13.87 -15.14
N GLU A 188 18.37 14.09 -14.58
CA GLU A 188 18.22 14.50 -13.17
C GLU A 188 18.34 13.32 -12.21
N LEU A 189 17.79 12.15 -12.56
CA LEU A 189 17.99 10.90 -11.81
C LEU A 189 19.47 10.55 -11.71
N TYR A 190 20.21 10.63 -12.83
CA TYR A 190 21.66 10.42 -12.83
C TYR A 190 22.40 11.38 -11.87
N LYS A 191 22.07 12.67 -11.86
CA LYS A 191 22.69 13.65 -10.96
C LYS A 191 22.42 13.35 -9.49
N GLU A 192 21.18 13.11 -9.09
CA GLU A 192 20.88 12.84 -7.68
C GLU A 192 21.49 11.51 -7.20
N PHE A 193 21.61 10.50 -8.08
CA PHE A 193 22.28 9.23 -7.74
C PHE A 193 23.81 9.39 -7.60
N GLU A 194 24.45 10.19 -8.46
CA GLU A 194 25.87 10.57 -8.30
C GLU A 194 26.08 11.42 -7.03
N ASN A 195 25.21 12.41 -6.77
CA ASN A 195 25.28 13.28 -5.58
C ASN A 195 25.13 12.51 -4.26
N ALA A 196 24.32 11.45 -4.26
CA ALA A 196 24.08 10.58 -3.10
C ALA A 196 25.11 9.44 -2.95
N ASP A 197 26.16 9.40 -3.78
CA ASP A 197 27.22 8.37 -3.80
C ASP A 197 26.69 6.94 -3.95
N ILE A 198 25.71 6.75 -4.86
CA ILE A 198 25.06 5.45 -5.05
C ILE A 198 25.71 4.66 -6.18
N GLY A 199 26.67 3.82 -5.82
CA GLY A 199 27.39 2.97 -6.78
C GLY A 199 26.62 1.81 -7.41
N ASN A 200 25.36 1.54 -7.02
CA ASN A 200 24.56 0.38 -7.49
C ASN A 200 23.17 0.76 -8.03
N VAL A 201 22.96 1.98 -8.53
CA VAL A 201 21.71 2.34 -9.21
C VAL A 201 22.04 2.83 -10.62
N SER A 202 21.34 2.29 -11.61
CA SER A 202 21.50 2.65 -13.02
C SER A 202 20.19 3.17 -13.59
N VAL A 203 20.28 4.19 -14.44
CA VAL A 203 19.14 4.74 -15.17
C VAL A 203 19.24 4.31 -16.63
N LYS A 204 18.12 3.93 -17.25
CA LYS A 204 18.08 3.53 -18.65
C LYS A 204 16.84 4.08 -19.32
N LYS A 205 17.00 5.11 -20.15
CA LYS A 205 15.90 5.53 -21.01
C LYS A 205 15.65 4.53 -22.15
N ILE A 206 14.39 4.29 -22.46
CA ILE A 206 13.93 3.48 -23.60
C ILE A 206 13.12 4.34 -24.57
N SER A 207 13.11 3.94 -25.85
CA SER A 207 12.38 4.66 -26.91
C SER A 207 10.91 4.27 -27.06
N GLU A 208 10.43 3.31 -26.26
CA GLU A 208 9.03 2.90 -26.23
C GLU A 208 8.20 3.95 -25.47
N ILE A 209 7.02 4.26 -25.99
CA ILE A 209 6.04 5.12 -25.32
C ILE A 209 5.13 4.21 -24.50
N VAL A 210 5.11 4.41 -23.19
CA VAL A 210 4.26 3.65 -22.26
C VAL A 210 3.07 4.51 -21.87
N THR A 211 1.87 3.99 -22.11
CA THR A 211 0.61 4.69 -21.86
C THR A 211 -0.15 4.19 -20.65
N ASP A 212 0.20 3.05 -20.07
CA ASP A 212 -0.56 2.41 -19.01
C ASP A 212 0.33 1.57 -18.09
N GLU A 213 -0.16 1.35 -16.87
CA GLU A 213 0.55 0.65 -15.80
C GLU A 213 0.80 -0.84 -16.13
N VAL A 214 -0.12 -1.48 -16.86
CA VAL A 214 0.04 -2.90 -17.26
C VAL A 214 1.26 -3.03 -18.17
N ARG A 215 1.38 -2.19 -19.20
CA ARG A 215 2.57 -2.19 -20.07
C ARG A 215 3.83 -1.75 -19.33
N ALA A 216 3.73 -0.84 -18.36
CA ALA A 216 4.87 -0.47 -17.50
C ALA A 216 5.41 -1.68 -16.69
N ILE A 217 4.52 -2.48 -16.10
CA ILE A 217 4.87 -3.71 -15.38
C ILE A 217 5.51 -4.74 -16.33
N GLU A 218 4.93 -4.94 -17.53
CA GLU A 218 5.49 -5.86 -18.54
C GLU A 218 6.92 -5.46 -18.94
N ILE A 219 7.14 -4.21 -19.36
CA ILE A 219 8.46 -3.69 -19.75
C ILE A 219 9.46 -3.81 -18.61
N GLY A 220 9.02 -3.50 -17.39
CA GLY A 220 9.84 -3.65 -16.20
C GLY A 220 10.35 -5.07 -16.02
N ARG A 221 9.45 -6.06 -16.14
CA ARG A 221 9.80 -7.49 -16.08
C ARG A 221 10.65 -7.95 -17.26
N GLU A 222 10.37 -7.47 -18.47
CA GLU A 222 11.16 -7.75 -19.69
C GLU A 222 12.61 -7.25 -19.57
N LEU A 223 12.82 -6.08 -18.94
CA LEU A 223 14.12 -5.42 -18.83
C LEU A 223 14.87 -5.73 -17.53
N GLY A 224 14.22 -6.37 -16.56
CA GLY A 224 14.76 -6.54 -15.20
C GLY A 224 14.87 -5.21 -14.44
N ALA A 225 13.91 -4.30 -14.65
CA ALA A 225 13.86 -3.01 -13.97
C ALA A 225 13.07 -3.11 -12.66
N ASP A 226 13.61 -2.52 -11.60
CA ASP A 226 12.94 -2.38 -10.30
C ASP A 226 11.95 -1.22 -10.30
N ILE A 227 12.18 -0.21 -11.15
CA ILE A 227 11.34 0.99 -11.26
C ILE A 227 11.17 1.36 -12.73
N VAL A 228 9.94 1.66 -13.15
CA VAL A 228 9.61 2.20 -14.47
C VAL A 228 8.92 3.56 -14.30
N VAL A 229 9.54 4.61 -14.83
CA VAL A 229 8.99 5.96 -14.92
C VAL A 229 8.42 6.17 -16.32
N TRP A 230 7.15 6.52 -16.43
CA TRP A 230 6.43 6.69 -17.69
C TRP A 230 5.45 7.87 -17.61
N GLY A 231 4.75 8.20 -18.69
CA GLY A 231 3.75 9.27 -18.63
C GLY A 231 3.32 9.87 -19.96
N GLU A 232 2.63 11.00 -19.85
CA GLU A 232 1.98 11.69 -20.96
C GLU A 232 2.05 13.22 -20.80
N TYR A 233 1.87 13.95 -21.89
CA TYR A 233 1.77 15.41 -21.89
C TYR A 233 0.92 15.94 -23.05
N ASP A 234 0.35 17.12 -22.85
CA ASP A 234 -0.35 17.89 -23.88
C ASP A 234 0.06 19.38 -23.81
N SER A 235 -0.67 20.27 -24.48
CA SER A 235 -0.38 21.71 -24.52
C SER A 235 -0.57 22.48 -23.21
N GLY A 236 -1.13 21.85 -22.17
CA GLY A 236 -1.41 22.45 -20.87
C GLY A 236 -1.04 21.58 -19.66
N ARG A 237 -0.49 20.37 -19.84
CA ARG A 237 -0.01 19.54 -18.73
C ARG A 237 1.11 18.57 -19.07
N VAL A 238 1.82 18.15 -18.04
CA VAL A 238 2.55 16.88 -17.99
C VAL A 238 1.90 16.00 -16.92
N ILE A 239 1.88 14.69 -17.13
CA ILE A 239 1.59 13.69 -16.11
C ILE A 239 2.70 12.64 -16.13
N ALA A 240 3.36 12.42 -15.00
CA ALA A 240 4.34 11.35 -14.82
C ALA A 240 3.82 10.32 -13.82
N PHE A 241 4.12 9.06 -14.12
CA PHE A 241 3.82 7.90 -13.30
C PHE A 241 5.09 7.14 -12.94
N VAL A 242 5.09 6.51 -11.76
CA VAL A 242 6.18 5.64 -11.29
C VAL A 242 5.57 4.31 -10.88
N THR A 243 6.05 3.22 -11.49
CA THR A 243 5.56 1.85 -11.30
C THR A 243 6.70 0.94 -10.85
N SER A 244 6.43 0.07 -9.88
CA SER A 244 7.33 -0.99 -9.40
C SER A 244 6.95 -2.33 -10.06
N PRO A 245 7.77 -2.94 -10.91
CA PRO A 245 7.41 -4.16 -11.66
C PRO A 245 7.61 -5.48 -10.89
N SER A 246 8.48 -5.43 -9.88
CA SER A 246 8.97 -6.57 -9.09
C SER A 246 8.25 -6.76 -7.76
N SER A 247 7.55 -5.73 -7.27
CA SER A 247 6.71 -5.86 -6.09
C SER A 247 5.40 -6.57 -6.42
N ASP A 248 5.06 -7.63 -5.66
CA ASP A 248 3.67 -8.08 -5.49
C ASP A 248 2.78 -6.99 -4.86
N ASP A 249 3.43 -5.94 -4.31
CA ASP A 249 2.76 -4.88 -3.60
C ASP A 249 1.89 -4.00 -4.47
N ARG A 250 0.66 -3.84 -3.98
CA ARG A 250 -0.39 -2.96 -4.48
C ARG A 250 -0.13 -1.50 -4.04
N VAL A 251 1.15 -1.10 -3.98
CA VAL A 251 1.59 0.31 -3.92
C VAL A 251 1.35 0.89 -5.32
N GLY A 252 0.09 1.21 -5.61
CA GLY A 252 -0.34 1.61 -6.95
C GLY A 252 0.44 2.82 -7.47
N SER A 253 0.62 2.87 -8.79
CA SER A 253 1.37 3.91 -9.49
C SER A 253 1.09 5.32 -8.94
N LEU A 254 2.17 6.04 -8.64
CA LEU A 254 2.05 7.44 -8.25
C LEU A 254 1.71 8.31 -9.45
N GLU A 255 0.97 9.38 -9.23
CA GLU A 255 0.58 10.33 -10.26
C GLU A 255 1.09 11.73 -9.91
N ARG A 256 1.88 12.33 -10.81
CA ARG A 256 2.31 13.73 -10.71
C ARG A 256 1.71 14.51 -11.87
N ARG A 257 0.66 15.28 -11.60
CA ARG A 257 0.14 16.28 -12.56
C ARG A 257 0.88 17.60 -12.42
N TRP A 258 1.18 18.22 -13.54
CA TRP A 258 1.60 19.61 -13.68
C TRP A 258 0.60 20.31 -14.61
N ASN A 259 -0.01 21.40 -14.18
CA ASN A 259 -0.99 22.14 -14.99
C ASN A 259 -0.42 23.52 -15.36
N PHE A 260 -0.53 23.91 -16.63
CA PHE A 260 -0.03 25.16 -17.19
C PHE A 260 -1.18 25.91 -17.88
N MET A 261 -1.19 27.24 -17.78
CA MET A 261 -2.25 28.08 -18.36
C MET A 261 -2.07 28.34 -19.86
N SER A 262 -0.89 28.07 -20.42
CA SER A 262 -0.61 28.26 -21.85
C SER A 262 0.51 27.38 -22.41
N ALA A 263 0.52 27.21 -23.74
CA ALA A 263 1.59 26.51 -24.45
C ALA A 263 2.94 27.27 -24.44
N GLU A 264 2.92 28.61 -24.30
CA GLU A 264 4.14 29.41 -24.11
C GLU A 264 4.75 29.20 -22.72
N GLU A 265 3.91 29.10 -21.68
CA GLU A 265 4.32 28.74 -20.32
C GLU A 265 4.88 27.30 -20.27
N LEU A 266 4.17 26.32 -20.85
CA LEU A 266 4.68 24.96 -21.04
C LEU A 266 6.05 24.97 -21.74
N SER A 267 6.22 25.74 -22.82
CA SER A 267 7.49 25.79 -23.54
C SER A 267 8.63 26.49 -22.78
N ALA A 268 8.33 27.38 -21.84
CA ALA A 268 9.33 27.96 -20.95
C ALA A 268 9.67 26.97 -19.83
N THR A 269 8.66 26.54 -19.08
CA THR A 269 8.77 25.68 -17.90
C THR A 269 9.33 24.30 -18.23
N VAL A 270 8.92 23.61 -19.31
CA VAL A 270 9.57 22.35 -19.71
C VAL A 270 11.10 22.54 -19.88
N ASN A 271 11.52 23.70 -20.35
CA ASN A 271 12.92 23.95 -20.65
C ASN A 271 13.77 24.36 -19.44
N THR A 272 13.19 25.04 -18.44
CA THR A 272 13.90 25.57 -17.27
C THR A 272 13.45 25.04 -15.91
N ASP A 273 12.16 24.84 -15.71
CA ASP A 273 11.59 24.63 -14.36
C ASP A 273 11.11 23.19 -14.12
N LEU A 274 10.65 22.48 -15.16
CA LEU A 274 10.23 21.08 -15.07
C LEU A 274 11.32 20.17 -14.45
N PRO A 275 12.64 20.31 -14.73
CA PRO A 275 13.67 19.58 -13.99
C PRO A 275 13.65 19.84 -12.47
N ASN A 276 13.39 21.09 -12.06
CA ASN A 276 13.26 21.45 -10.64
C ASN A 276 11.96 20.88 -10.04
N GLU A 277 10.88 20.78 -10.81
CA GLU A 277 9.61 20.19 -10.35
C GLU A 277 9.60 18.64 -10.37
N VAL A 278 10.53 18.05 -11.13
CA VAL A 278 10.85 16.61 -11.20
C VAL A 278 11.68 16.13 -10.00
N ASN A 279 12.30 17.03 -9.24
CA ASN A 279 13.01 16.74 -7.99
C ASN A 279 12.24 15.77 -7.07
N TRP A 280 10.93 15.94 -6.89
CA TRP A 280 10.12 15.01 -6.10
C TRP A 280 10.09 13.58 -6.66
N ILE A 281 10.04 13.39 -7.99
CA ILE A 281 10.13 12.06 -8.62
C ILE A 281 11.52 11.47 -8.41
N ALA A 282 12.56 12.28 -8.61
CA ALA A 282 13.93 11.86 -8.40
C ALA A 282 14.16 11.41 -6.95
N LEU A 283 13.69 12.18 -5.97
CA LEU A 283 13.75 11.84 -4.55
C LEU A 283 12.91 10.62 -4.19
N TYR A 284 11.71 10.48 -4.74
CA TYR A 284 10.87 9.31 -4.49
C TYR A 284 11.49 8.01 -5.05
N VAL A 285 12.01 8.06 -6.28
CA VAL A 285 12.74 6.94 -6.92
C VAL A 285 14.04 6.64 -6.15
N LEU A 286 14.76 7.66 -5.72
CA LEU A 286 15.96 7.56 -4.88
C LEU A 286 15.67 6.88 -3.53
N GLY A 287 14.59 7.28 -2.86
CA GLY A 287 14.16 6.70 -1.59
C GLY A 287 13.83 5.21 -1.73
N GLN A 288 13.10 4.84 -2.79
CA GLN A 288 12.86 3.44 -3.12
C GLN A 288 14.14 2.67 -3.45
N ALA A 289 15.05 3.25 -4.25
CA ALA A 289 16.31 2.61 -4.61
C ALA A 289 17.20 2.36 -3.39
N HIS A 290 17.21 3.28 -2.41
CA HIS A 290 17.82 3.03 -1.10
C HIS A 290 17.10 1.93 -0.32
N TYR A 291 15.76 1.95 -0.26
CA TYR A 291 14.97 0.95 0.45
C TYR A 291 15.21 -0.47 -0.07
N TRP A 292 15.08 -0.70 -1.38
CA TRP A 292 15.30 -1.99 -2.01
C TRP A 292 16.77 -2.45 -1.98
N SER A 293 17.72 -1.52 -1.86
CA SER A 293 19.14 -1.81 -1.61
C SER A 293 19.49 -2.04 -0.12
N GLY A 294 18.50 -2.12 0.79
CA GLY A 294 18.73 -2.30 2.23
C GLY A 294 19.36 -1.11 2.96
N ARG A 295 19.37 0.08 2.32
CA ARG A 295 19.95 1.33 2.85
C ARG A 295 18.88 2.16 3.56
N GLU A 296 18.33 1.61 4.63
CA GLU A 296 17.13 2.13 5.30
C GLU A 296 17.30 3.54 5.89
N GLU A 297 18.46 3.87 6.48
CA GLU A 297 18.72 5.22 7.00
C GLU A 297 18.71 6.29 5.90
N GLN A 298 19.32 5.99 4.74
CA GLN A 298 19.32 6.87 3.59
C GLN A 298 17.93 6.96 2.94
N ALA A 299 17.20 5.84 2.89
CA ALA A 299 15.82 5.81 2.42
C ALA A 299 14.92 6.72 3.28
N GLU A 300 15.00 6.61 4.61
CA GLU A 300 14.24 7.46 5.53
C GLU A 300 14.59 8.94 5.32
N ALA A 301 15.88 9.29 5.26
CA ALA A 301 16.33 10.66 5.04
C ALA A 301 15.81 11.26 3.73
N VAL A 302 15.83 10.47 2.65
CA VAL A 302 15.32 10.88 1.33
C VAL A 302 13.80 10.99 1.33
N PHE A 303 13.07 10.04 1.92
CA PHE A 303 11.61 10.12 2.03
C PHE A 303 11.15 11.29 2.91
N LEU A 304 11.88 11.62 3.98
CA LEU A 304 11.62 12.83 4.77
C LEU A 304 11.86 14.11 3.96
N ARG A 305 12.96 14.23 3.20
CA ARG A 305 13.17 15.34 2.24
C ARG A 305 12.06 15.38 1.17
N THR A 306 11.58 14.22 0.72
CA THR A 306 10.46 14.08 -0.23
C THR A 306 9.16 14.66 0.35
N LEU A 307 8.95 14.60 1.68
CA LEU A 307 7.82 15.24 2.37
C LEU A 307 7.93 16.77 2.44
N GLU A 308 9.16 17.31 2.52
CA GLU A 308 9.39 18.77 2.59
C GLU A 308 9.08 19.47 1.25
N ASP A 309 9.43 18.82 0.13
CA ASP A 309 9.22 19.31 -1.24
C ASP A 309 7.91 18.79 -1.89
N LEU A 310 6.92 18.37 -1.09
CA LEU A 310 5.68 17.76 -1.60
C LEU A 310 4.86 18.71 -2.50
N PRO A 311 4.37 18.24 -3.66
CA PRO A 311 3.34 18.94 -4.41
C PRO A 311 1.98 18.89 -3.70
N GLU A 312 1.08 19.81 -4.05
CA GLU A 312 -0.28 19.93 -3.48
C GLU A 312 -1.20 18.70 -3.69
N TYR A 313 -0.74 17.62 -4.34
CA TYR A 313 -1.54 16.40 -4.55
C TYR A 313 -1.43 15.43 -3.35
N PRO A 314 -2.49 15.23 -2.54
CA PRO A 314 -2.42 14.45 -1.29
C PRO A 314 -2.01 12.99 -1.49
N GLY A 315 -2.33 12.41 -2.65
CA GLY A 315 -2.04 11.00 -2.93
C GLY A 315 -0.55 10.67 -2.85
N ASN A 316 0.34 11.57 -3.26
CA ASN A 316 1.78 11.31 -3.33
C ASN A 316 2.41 11.23 -1.94
N ALA A 317 1.98 12.08 -1.01
CA ALA A 317 2.37 12.02 0.40
C ALA A 317 2.01 10.66 1.03
N ALA A 318 0.86 10.08 0.66
CA ALA A 318 0.37 8.83 1.26
C ALA A 318 1.35 7.65 1.09
N THR A 319 1.95 7.47 -0.08
CA THR A 319 2.94 6.39 -0.31
C THR A 319 4.29 6.70 0.31
N VAL A 320 4.71 7.97 0.37
CA VAL A 320 5.92 8.33 1.13
C VAL A 320 5.75 7.97 2.61
N TYR A 321 4.56 8.20 3.19
CA TYR A 321 4.23 7.72 4.53
C TYR A 321 4.17 6.19 4.65
N GLN A 322 3.69 5.45 3.64
CA GLN A 322 3.79 3.98 3.65
C GLN A 322 5.25 3.52 3.73
N PHE A 323 6.15 4.05 2.89
CA PHE A 323 7.56 3.68 2.93
C PHE A 323 8.23 4.07 4.26
N LEU A 324 7.92 5.23 4.82
CA LEU A 324 8.43 5.63 6.14
C LEU A 324 7.93 4.69 7.25
N ALA A 325 6.69 4.20 7.19
CA ALA A 325 6.18 3.19 8.11
C ALA A 325 6.89 1.84 7.93
N MET A 326 7.09 1.40 6.69
CA MET A 326 7.81 0.16 6.36
C MET A 326 9.27 0.20 6.83
N ILE A 327 9.96 1.33 6.65
CA ILE A 327 11.33 1.53 7.14
C ILE A 327 11.36 1.53 8.67
N GLU A 328 10.48 2.28 9.33
CA GLU A 328 10.44 2.30 10.81
C GLU A 328 10.16 0.90 11.39
N SER A 329 9.32 0.10 10.75
CA SER A 329 9.01 -1.27 11.17
C SER A 329 10.16 -2.28 11.00
N ARG A 330 11.21 -1.95 10.24
CA ARG A 330 12.35 -2.85 9.94
C ARG A 330 13.60 -2.58 10.78
N LYS A 331 13.63 -1.49 11.53
CA LYS A 331 14.75 -1.13 12.42
C LYS A 331 14.98 -2.19 13.49
N GLU A 332 16.21 -2.28 13.99
CA GLU A 332 16.59 -3.16 15.12
C GLU A 332 15.70 -2.93 16.37
N THR A 333 15.23 -1.71 16.56
CA THR A 333 14.23 -1.35 17.58
C THR A 333 13.15 -0.45 16.96
N PRO A 334 12.04 -1.00 16.44
CA PRO A 334 10.97 -0.22 15.82
C PRO A 334 10.26 0.71 16.82
N ASP A 335 10.01 1.96 16.44
CA ASP A 335 9.03 2.81 17.13
C ASP A 335 7.63 2.52 16.57
N VAL A 336 6.94 1.54 17.17
CA VAL A 336 5.62 1.07 16.73
C VAL A 336 4.56 2.19 16.77
N ASP A 337 4.67 3.16 17.69
CA ASP A 337 3.79 4.34 17.71
C ASP A 337 4.02 5.23 16.48
N LYS A 338 5.28 5.39 16.05
CA LYS A 338 5.65 6.10 14.82
C LYS A 338 5.22 5.33 13.55
N VAL A 339 5.31 4.00 13.53
CA VAL A 339 4.76 3.15 12.44
C VAL A 339 3.24 3.37 12.30
N ILE A 340 2.49 3.30 13.41
CA ILE A 340 1.04 3.54 13.43
C ILE A 340 0.70 4.96 12.98
N ALA A 341 1.48 5.97 13.38
CA ALA A 341 1.29 7.35 12.96
C ALA A 341 1.49 7.51 11.44
N TYR A 342 2.56 6.97 10.87
CA TYR A 342 2.81 7.04 9.44
C TYR A 342 1.74 6.33 8.60
N TYR A 343 1.34 5.10 8.95
CA TYR A 343 0.22 4.47 8.24
C TYR A 343 -1.10 5.23 8.43
N THR A 344 -1.30 5.92 9.56
CA THR A 344 -2.49 6.76 9.77
C THR A 344 -2.51 7.97 8.83
N GLU A 345 -1.39 8.68 8.66
CA GLU A 345 -1.30 9.75 7.65
C GLU A 345 -1.53 9.20 6.24
N ALA A 346 -0.94 8.06 5.89
CA ALA A 346 -1.16 7.41 4.60
C ALA A 346 -2.65 7.12 4.34
N ILE A 347 -3.36 6.56 5.33
CA ILE A 347 -4.80 6.23 5.23
C ILE A 347 -5.66 7.49 5.21
N VAL A 348 -5.31 8.55 5.96
CA VAL A 348 -6.03 9.84 5.89
C VAL A 348 -5.96 10.44 4.49
N LEU A 349 -4.80 10.32 3.83
CA LEU A 349 -4.55 10.86 2.49
C LEU A 349 -5.11 9.97 1.36
N ARG A 350 -5.11 8.64 1.55
CA ARG A 350 -5.76 7.65 0.67
C ARG A 350 -6.46 6.55 1.50
N PRO A 351 -7.77 6.70 1.80
CA PRO A 351 -8.51 5.79 2.70
C PRO A 351 -8.52 4.31 2.33
N ASN A 352 -8.36 3.99 1.04
CA ASN A 352 -8.42 2.61 0.53
C ASN A 352 -7.03 2.01 0.25
N LEU A 353 -5.97 2.50 0.90
CA LEU A 353 -4.65 1.84 0.85
C LEU A 353 -4.70 0.52 1.64
N ILE A 354 -5.13 -0.55 0.98
CA ILE A 354 -5.30 -1.91 1.51
C ILE A 354 -4.10 -2.37 2.35
N GLN A 355 -2.89 -2.13 1.86
CA GLN A 355 -1.65 -2.50 2.55
C GLN A 355 -1.35 -1.60 3.76
N ALA A 356 -1.68 -0.30 3.70
CA ALA A 356 -1.52 0.57 4.87
C ALA A 356 -2.51 0.19 5.98
N LEU A 357 -3.75 -0.15 5.63
CA LEU A 357 -4.75 -0.68 6.56
C LEU A 357 -4.25 -1.97 7.21
N ASN A 358 -3.88 -2.96 6.41
CA ASN A 358 -3.34 -4.23 6.89
C ASN A 358 -2.11 -4.04 7.79
N ASN A 359 -1.14 -3.25 7.36
CA ASN A 359 0.12 -3.08 8.09
C ASN A 359 -0.04 -2.19 9.34
N ARG A 360 -1.04 -1.30 9.39
CA ARG A 360 -1.41 -0.62 10.64
C ARG A 360 -2.12 -1.56 11.60
N GLY A 361 -2.96 -2.47 11.10
CA GLY A 361 -3.56 -3.52 11.92
C GLY A 361 -2.50 -4.42 12.57
N ILE A 362 -1.51 -4.85 11.79
CA ILE A 362 -0.27 -5.51 12.23
C ILE A 362 0.44 -4.71 13.34
N ALA A 363 0.68 -3.42 13.14
CA ALA A 363 1.35 -2.58 14.13
C ALA A 363 0.52 -2.37 15.42
N TYR A 364 -0.82 -2.37 15.33
CA TYR A 364 -1.69 -2.38 16.51
C TYR A 364 -1.56 -3.69 17.30
N LEU A 365 -1.50 -4.84 16.63
CA LEU A 365 -1.27 -6.13 17.28
C LEU A 365 0.09 -6.17 18.00
N GLU A 366 1.14 -5.70 17.34
CA GLU A 366 2.50 -5.61 17.90
C GLU A 366 2.55 -4.70 19.15
N ARG A 367 1.91 -3.52 19.09
CA ARG A 367 1.86 -2.59 20.22
C ARG A 367 1.06 -3.15 21.40
N SER A 368 0.02 -3.94 21.12
CA SER A 368 -0.78 -4.67 22.11
C SER A 368 -1.34 -3.79 23.25
N ALA A 369 -1.66 -2.51 22.99
CA ALA A 369 -2.22 -1.61 24.00
C ALA A 369 -3.76 -1.74 24.12
N ASP A 370 -4.33 -1.14 25.16
CA ASP A 370 -5.77 -1.20 25.41
C ASP A 370 -6.59 -0.74 24.19
N GLY A 371 -7.39 -1.67 23.67
CA GLY A 371 -8.26 -1.46 22.50
C GLY A 371 -7.58 -1.64 21.14
N ASP A 372 -6.27 -1.92 21.07
CA ASP A 372 -5.57 -2.10 19.79
C ASP A 372 -6.09 -3.31 19.00
N LEU A 373 -6.47 -4.38 19.69
CA LEU A 373 -7.08 -5.57 19.07
C LEU A 373 -8.39 -5.24 18.30
N PHE A 374 -9.17 -4.26 18.77
CA PHE A 374 -10.35 -3.74 18.05
C PHE A 374 -9.99 -2.81 16.89
N ARG A 375 -8.88 -2.06 17.01
CA ARG A 375 -8.38 -1.20 15.92
C ARG A 375 -7.82 -2.04 14.78
N ALA A 376 -7.07 -3.10 15.11
CA ALA A 376 -6.55 -4.08 14.17
C ALA A 376 -7.67 -4.78 13.39
N GLU A 377 -8.69 -5.30 14.09
CA GLU A 377 -9.83 -5.96 13.45
C GLU A 377 -10.56 -5.01 12.48
N LYS A 378 -10.77 -3.76 12.88
CA LYS A 378 -11.39 -2.74 12.03
C LYS A 378 -10.58 -2.54 10.74
N ASP A 379 -9.27 -2.38 10.87
CA ASP A 379 -8.38 -2.12 9.73
C ASP A 379 -8.28 -3.34 8.79
N PHE A 380 -8.15 -4.56 9.32
CA PHE A 380 -8.17 -5.78 8.49
C PHE A 380 -9.53 -5.99 7.80
N ARG A 381 -10.64 -5.69 8.49
CA ARG A 381 -11.99 -5.74 7.93
C ARG A 381 -12.23 -4.65 6.87
N GLU A 382 -11.54 -3.52 6.94
CA GLU A 382 -11.53 -2.50 5.89
C GLU A 382 -10.64 -2.93 4.70
N ALA A 383 -9.46 -3.50 4.95
CA ALA A 383 -8.57 -4.04 3.91
C ALA A 383 -9.23 -5.16 3.09
N ALA A 384 -9.82 -6.16 3.75
CA ALA A 384 -10.50 -7.29 3.09
C ALA A 384 -11.79 -6.89 2.35
N ARG A 385 -12.39 -5.73 2.67
CA ARG A 385 -13.51 -5.14 1.91
C ARG A 385 -13.04 -4.32 0.71
N ALA A 386 -11.95 -3.58 0.87
CA ALA A 386 -11.35 -2.79 -0.19
C ALA A 386 -10.77 -3.69 -1.30
N ASP A 387 -10.23 -4.86 -0.91
CA ASP A 387 -9.77 -5.88 -1.85
C ASP A 387 -10.14 -7.31 -1.38
N PRO A 388 -11.24 -7.88 -1.91
CA PRO A 388 -11.67 -9.24 -1.60
C PRO A 388 -10.70 -10.35 -2.03
N SER A 389 -9.63 -10.01 -2.78
CA SER A 389 -8.57 -10.92 -3.25
C SER A 389 -7.27 -10.81 -2.46
N PHE A 390 -7.25 -10.03 -1.36
CA PHE A 390 -6.09 -9.92 -0.48
C PHE A 390 -6.19 -10.96 0.66
N ALA A 391 -5.49 -12.09 0.50
CA ALA A 391 -5.60 -13.25 1.39
C ALA A 391 -5.07 -12.95 2.81
N GLU A 392 -4.00 -12.15 2.88
CA GLU A 392 -3.33 -11.70 4.09
C GLU A 392 -4.29 -10.94 5.02
N ALA A 393 -5.10 -10.02 4.49
CA ALA A 393 -6.08 -9.30 5.31
C ALA A 393 -7.18 -10.21 5.85
N LYS A 394 -7.61 -11.24 5.11
CA LYS A 394 -8.59 -12.23 5.62
C LYS A 394 -7.98 -13.10 6.71
N TYR A 395 -6.76 -13.60 6.48
CA TYR A 395 -5.98 -14.35 7.46
C TYR A 395 -5.76 -13.56 8.76
N HIS A 396 -5.33 -12.30 8.68
CA HIS A 396 -5.15 -11.43 9.84
C HIS A 396 -6.46 -11.09 10.55
N LEU A 397 -7.54 -10.87 9.79
CA LEU A 397 -8.88 -10.68 10.35
C LEU A 397 -9.33 -11.92 11.14
N ALA A 398 -9.16 -13.12 10.57
CA ALA A 398 -9.53 -14.38 11.21
C ALA A 398 -8.86 -14.58 12.57
N LEU A 399 -7.53 -14.37 12.64
CA LEU A 399 -6.75 -14.51 13.86
C LEU A 399 -7.11 -13.41 14.88
N THR A 400 -7.35 -12.19 14.42
CA THR A 400 -7.79 -11.09 15.30
C THR A 400 -9.16 -11.36 15.90
N ILE A 401 -10.12 -11.89 15.13
CA ILE A 401 -11.43 -12.32 15.62
C ILE A 401 -11.27 -13.41 16.68
N LEU A 402 -10.46 -14.44 16.40
CA LEU A 402 -10.22 -15.56 17.30
C LEU A 402 -9.59 -15.12 18.63
N TRP A 403 -8.69 -14.13 18.60
CA TRP A 403 -8.08 -13.56 19.80
C TRP A 403 -9.03 -12.66 20.61
N GLN A 404 -9.94 -11.92 19.95
CA GLN A 404 -10.97 -11.13 20.66
C GLN A 404 -11.99 -12.02 21.35
N ASP A 405 -12.54 -12.98 20.60
CA ASP A 405 -13.55 -13.91 21.06
C ASP A 405 -13.26 -15.31 20.53
N PRO A 406 -12.57 -16.16 21.33
CA PRO A 406 -12.33 -17.56 20.98
C PRO A 406 -13.61 -18.40 20.76
N SER A 407 -14.79 -17.86 21.04
CA SER A 407 -16.08 -18.51 20.72
C SER A 407 -16.69 -18.08 19.38
N ASN A 408 -16.15 -17.07 18.69
CA ASN A 408 -16.56 -16.69 17.34
C ASN A 408 -15.88 -17.56 16.28
N THR A 409 -16.05 -18.88 16.42
CA THR A 409 -15.36 -19.89 15.61
C THR A 409 -15.79 -19.84 14.14
N GLY A 410 -17.05 -19.51 13.87
CA GLY A 410 -17.62 -19.49 12.52
C GLY A 410 -17.10 -18.36 11.64
N GLU A 411 -17.00 -17.12 12.15
CA GLU A 411 -16.43 -16.01 11.37
C GLU A 411 -14.92 -16.17 11.18
N THR A 412 -14.22 -16.75 12.16
CA THR A 412 -12.81 -17.15 12.00
C THR A 412 -12.61 -18.16 10.87
N LEU A 413 -13.43 -19.23 10.81
CA LEU A 413 -13.27 -20.27 9.78
C LEU A 413 -13.58 -19.74 8.39
N ASP A 414 -14.68 -19.01 8.20
CA ASP A 414 -15.04 -18.39 6.92
C ASP A 414 -13.91 -17.50 6.37
N MET A 415 -13.24 -16.73 7.24
CA MET A 415 -12.09 -15.91 6.83
C MET A 415 -10.83 -16.72 6.51
N LEU A 416 -10.58 -17.85 7.19
CA LEU A 416 -9.46 -18.75 6.87
C LEU A 416 -9.69 -19.56 5.59
N GLU A 417 -10.88 -20.12 5.39
CA GLU A 417 -11.26 -20.84 4.17
C GLU A 417 -11.19 -19.89 2.96
N GLN A 418 -11.71 -18.68 3.08
CA GLN A 418 -11.59 -17.65 2.03
C GLN A 418 -10.15 -17.14 1.80
N ALA A 419 -9.22 -17.39 2.73
CA ALA A 419 -7.80 -17.13 2.52
C ALA A 419 -7.12 -18.31 1.79
N GLU A 420 -7.45 -19.56 2.14
CA GLU A 420 -6.98 -20.76 1.44
C GLU A 420 -7.51 -20.83 -0.01
N ASP A 421 -8.73 -20.40 -0.26
CA ASP A 421 -9.28 -20.29 -1.63
C ASP A 421 -8.50 -19.30 -2.52
N LEU A 422 -7.80 -18.33 -1.92
CA LEU A 422 -7.00 -17.33 -2.62
C LEU A 422 -5.54 -17.76 -2.77
N ASP A 423 -4.92 -18.28 -1.69
CA ASP A 423 -3.60 -18.90 -1.70
C ASP A 423 -3.61 -20.24 -0.94
N PRO A 424 -3.77 -21.37 -1.65
CA PRO A 424 -3.87 -22.68 -1.03
C PRO A 424 -2.52 -23.28 -0.58
N GLU A 425 -1.39 -22.67 -0.93
CA GLU A 425 -0.03 -23.15 -0.62
C GLU A 425 0.72 -22.23 0.37
N ALA A 426 0.16 -21.06 0.70
CA ALA A 426 0.65 -20.16 1.74
C ALA A 426 0.86 -20.86 3.09
N VAL A 427 2.13 -20.93 3.52
CA VAL A 427 2.56 -21.56 4.78
C VAL A 427 1.75 -21.06 5.97
N TYR A 428 1.55 -19.75 6.08
CA TYR A 428 0.91 -19.11 7.23
C TYR A 428 -0.60 -19.40 7.30
N ILE A 429 -1.30 -19.47 6.16
CA ILE A 429 -2.71 -19.86 6.07
C ILE A 429 -2.86 -21.33 6.47
N GLN A 430 -2.02 -22.22 5.92
CA GLN A 430 -2.07 -23.65 6.24
C GLN A 430 -1.72 -23.95 7.71
N ASP A 431 -0.78 -23.21 8.29
CA ASP A 431 -0.43 -23.33 9.71
C ASP A 431 -1.53 -22.80 10.64
N ALA A 432 -2.25 -21.74 10.24
CA ALA A 432 -3.41 -21.27 11.00
C ALA A 432 -4.63 -22.19 10.88
N LEU A 433 -4.91 -22.78 9.72
CA LEU A 433 -5.92 -23.82 9.58
C LEU A 433 -5.56 -25.07 10.41
N CYS A 434 -4.28 -25.49 10.37
CA CYS A 434 -3.75 -26.51 11.26
C CYS A 434 -4.00 -26.18 12.74
N ARG A 435 -3.67 -24.96 13.22
CA ARG A 435 -3.93 -24.51 14.60
C ARG A 435 -5.42 -24.46 14.93
N TYR A 436 -6.24 -23.90 14.05
CA TYR A 436 -7.69 -23.77 14.22
C TYR A 436 -8.37 -25.13 14.37
N TYR A 437 -8.19 -26.05 13.40
CA TYR A 437 -8.80 -27.38 13.46
C TYR A 437 -8.27 -28.21 14.65
N SER A 438 -7.02 -27.98 15.09
CA SER A 438 -6.45 -28.66 16.26
C SER A 438 -7.07 -28.21 17.59
N LEU A 439 -7.39 -26.92 17.74
CA LEU A 439 -7.78 -26.33 19.03
C LEU A 439 -9.28 -26.05 19.16
N VAL A 440 -10.00 -25.93 18.04
CA VAL A 440 -11.40 -25.47 17.99
C VAL A 440 -12.36 -26.55 17.51
N GLU A 441 -12.02 -27.23 16.40
CA GLU A 441 -12.89 -28.18 15.69
C GLU A 441 -12.37 -29.62 15.83
N ASN A 442 -11.99 -30.27 14.73
CA ASN A 442 -11.57 -31.67 14.71
C ASN A 442 -10.07 -31.81 14.37
N PRO A 443 -9.23 -32.29 15.32
CA PRO A 443 -7.79 -32.49 15.10
C PRO A 443 -7.42 -33.44 13.95
N GLN A 444 -8.34 -34.26 13.46
CA GLN A 444 -8.09 -35.15 12.32
C GLN A 444 -8.00 -34.38 10.99
N GLU A 445 -8.79 -33.32 10.83
CA GLU A 445 -8.85 -32.46 9.66
C GLU A 445 -7.61 -31.56 9.61
N ALA A 446 -7.14 -31.12 10.79
CA ALA A 446 -5.92 -30.33 10.96
C ALA A 446 -4.70 -30.96 10.26
N ILE A 447 -4.53 -32.28 10.34
CA ILE A 447 -3.34 -33.00 9.86
C ILE A 447 -3.00 -32.67 8.41
N ALA A 448 -4.00 -32.53 7.53
CA ALA A 448 -3.76 -32.22 6.11
C ALA A 448 -3.15 -30.82 5.91
N HIS A 449 -3.68 -29.83 6.62
CA HIS A 449 -3.16 -28.45 6.61
C HIS A 449 -1.78 -28.38 7.28
N CYS A 450 -1.59 -29.11 8.39
CA CYS A 450 -0.30 -29.20 9.06
C CYS A 450 0.78 -29.82 8.14
N ASP A 451 0.43 -30.86 7.38
CA ASP A 451 1.35 -31.51 6.45
C ASP A 451 1.70 -30.61 5.26
N LYS A 452 0.75 -29.82 4.72
CA LYS A 452 1.04 -28.76 3.73
C LYS A 452 2.01 -27.72 4.30
N ALA A 453 1.73 -27.17 5.48
CA ALA A 453 2.57 -26.15 6.12
C ALA A 453 4.00 -26.65 6.35
N ILE A 454 4.16 -27.90 6.84
CA ILE A 454 5.47 -28.53 7.07
C ILE A 454 6.19 -28.93 5.76
N ALA A 455 5.45 -29.18 4.66
CA ALA A 455 6.06 -29.47 3.37
C ALA A 455 6.71 -28.23 2.73
N SER A 456 6.10 -27.05 2.93
CA SER A 456 6.60 -25.77 2.41
C SER A 456 7.61 -25.10 3.37
N ASP A 457 7.38 -25.18 4.69
CA ASP A 457 8.33 -24.80 5.74
C ASP A 457 8.70 -26.01 6.62
N PRO A 458 9.76 -26.77 6.25
CA PRO A 458 10.18 -27.97 6.97
C PRO A 458 10.95 -27.68 8.27
N SER A 459 11.00 -26.42 8.73
CA SER A 459 11.58 -26.07 10.02
C SER A 459 10.87 -26.76 11.19
N GLY A 460 11.45 -26.67 12.39
CA GLY A 460 10.80 -27.18 13.59
C GLY A 460 9.53 -26.40 13.97
N ARG A 461 9.39 -25.16 13.49
CA ARG A 461 8.33 -24.22 13.86
C ARG A 461 6.92 -24.78 13.64
N ARG A 462 6.61 -25.23 12.41
CA ARG A 462 5.27 -25.71 12.02
C ARG A 462 4.89 -27.05 12.67
N ARG A 463 5.81 -27.71 13.35
CA ARG A 463 5.57 -28.99 14.05
C ARG A 463 4.87 -28.82 15.39
N GLY A 464 4.86 -27.61 15.97
CA GLY A 464 4.14 -27.35 17.22
C GLY A 464 2.65 -27.69 17.10
N ASN A 465 1.97 -27.10 16.10
CA ASN A 465 0.54 -27.31 15.85
C ASN A 465 0.22 -28.77 15.50
N ARG A 466 1.01 -29.42 14.61
CA ARG A 466 0.81 -30.86 14.31
C ARG A 466 1.05 -31.74 15.54
N GLY A 467 2.02 -31.41 16.38
CA GLY A 467 2.29 -32.13 17.63
C GLY A 467 1.10 -32.10 18.60
N ILE A 468 0.41 -30.96 18.69
CA ILE A 468 -0.84 -30.82 19.46
C ILE A 468 -1.95 -31.67 18.82
N ALA A 469 -2.18 -31.56 17.51
CA ALA A 469 -3.17 -32.34 16.78
C ALA A 469 -3.00 -33.85 17.00
N LEU A 470 -1.76 -34.34 16.84
CA LEU A 470 -1.39 -35.75 17.04
C LEU A 470 -1.62 -36.21 18.47
N ALA A 471 -1.37 -35.36 19.48
CA ALA A 471 -1.62 -35.70 20.87
C ALA A 471 -3.11 -35.87 21.16
N LEU A 472 -3.94 -34.94 20.67
CA LEU A 472 -5.41 -35.00 20.80
C LEU A 472 -6.03 -36.21 20.07
N LEU A 473 -5.40 -36.67 18.97
CA LEU A 473 -5.74 -37.92 18.28
C LEU A 473 -5.22 -39.19 18.99
N GLY A 474 -4.50 -39.07 20.11
CA GLY A 474 -3.87 -40.19 20.81
C GLY A 474 -2.67 -40.81 20.07
N ARG A 475 -2.12 -40.14 19.05
CA ARG A 475 -0.92 -40.55 18.29
C ARG A 475 0.36 -40.15 19.05
N THR A 476 0.47 -40.58 20.31
CA THR A 476 1.43 -40.08 21.31
C THR A 476 2.90 -40.12 20.85
N GLU A 477 3.34 -41.20 20.21
CA GLU A 477 4.74 -41.33 19.75
C GLU A 477 5.10 -40.30 18.66
N GLU A 478 4.15 -40.02 17.75
CA GLU A 478 4.33 -39.04 16.68
C GLU A 478 4.24 -37.61 17.23
N ALA A 479 3.31 -37.37 18.17
CA ALA A 479 3.18 -36.10 18.88
C ALA A 479 4.46 -35.72 19.63
N ILE A 480 5.04 -36.65 20.40
CA ILE A 480 6.31 -36.44 21.12
C ILE A 480 7.43 -36.07 20.13
N LYS A 481 7.50 -36.76 18.99
CA LYS A 481 8.54 -36.50 17.98
C LYS A 481 8.43 -35.10 17.38
N ASP A 482 7.23 -34.65 17.02
CA ASP A 482 7.03 -33.32 16.45
C ASP A 482 7.21 -32.21 17.50
N LEU A 483 6.70 -32.40 18.72
CA LEU A 483 6.89 -31.46 19.83
C LEU A 483 8.37 -31.34 20.22
N GLN A 484 9.17 -32.41 20.13
CA GLN A 484 10.61 -32.35 20.37
C GLN A 484 11.32 -31.52 19.30
N ILE A 485 11.02 -31.71 18.02
CA ILE A 485 11.63 -30.91 16.93
C ILE A 485 11.21 -29.44 17.04
N PHE A 486 9.97 -29.16 17.47
CA PHE A 486 9.52 -27.80 17.78
C PHE A 486 10.27 -27.21 18.97
N LEU A 487 10.43 -27.96 20.07
CA LEU A 487 11.21 -27.52 21.23
C LEU A 487 12.67 -27.24 20.88
N ASP A 488 13.31 -28.10 20.09
CA ASP A 488 14.68 -27.92 19.62
C ASP A 488 14.80 -26.62 18.77
N TYR A 489 13.78 -26.30 17.98
CA TYR A 489 13.68 -25.03 17.25
C TYR A 489 13.53 -23.83 18.19
N LEU A 490 12.65 -23.88 19.20
CA LEU A 490 12.47 -22.79 20.17
C LEU A 490 13.75 -22.49 20.96
N ILE A 491 14.55 -23.52 21.26
CA ILE A 491 15.83 -23.38 21.96
C ILE A 491 16.94 -22.85 21.03
N ALA A 492 16.94 -23.24 19.76
CA ALA A 492 17.91 -22.76 18.78
C ALA A 492 17.70 -21.29 18.38
N ASN A 493 16.45 -20.80 18.44
CA ASN A 493 16.05 -19.45 18.01
C ASN A 493 15.50 -18.61 19.19
N ASP A 494 16.23 -18.58 20.31
CA ASP A 494 15.90 -17.75 21.50
C ASP A 494 15.83 -16.23 21.19
N ALA A 495 16.43 -15.79 20.07
CA ALA A 495 16.42 -14.41 19.60
C ALA A 495 14.99 -13.82 19.46
N ASP A 496 14.01 -14.65 19.08
CA ASP A 496 12.64 -14.21 18.79
C ASP A 496 11.74 -14.21 20.05
N GLY A 497 12.35 -14.38 21.24
CA GLY A 497 11.65 -14.50 22.53
C GLY A 497 10.95 -15.85 22.76
N PHE A 498 11.06 -16.77 21.80
CA PHE A 498 10.43 -18.09 21.80
C PHE A 498 10.81 -19.00 22.98
N ALA A 499 11.98 -18.82 23.61
CA ALA A 499 12.39 -19.71 24.71
C ALA A 499 11.49 -19.60 25.95
N GLN A 500 10.66 -18.56 26.08
CA GLN A 500 9.63 -18.49 27.13
C GLN A 500 8.58 -19.62 26.99
N LEU A 501 8.40 -20.14 25.78
CA LEU A 501 7.50 -21.25 25.45
C LEU A 501 8.15 -22.63 25.66
N ALA A 502 9.48 -22.70 25.71
CA ALA A 502 10.21 -23.97 25.81
C ALA A 502 9.88 -24.77 27.11
N PRO A 503 9.75 -24.17 28.32
CA PRO A 503 9.44 -24.90 29.54
C PRO A 503 8.08 -25.62 29.51
N SER A 504 7.03 -25.00 28.97
CA SER A 504 5.70 -25.64 28.89
C SER A 504 5.71 -26.81 27.89
N ARG A 505 6.48 -26.69 26.80
CA ARG A 505 6.57 -27.70 25.73
C ARG A 505 7.36 -28.92 26.20
N GLN A 506 8.43 -28.70 26.96
CA GLN A 506 9.13 -29.75 27.70
C GLN A 506 8.18 -30.50 28.66
N VAL A 507 7.35 -29.77 29.44
CA VAL A 507 6.35 -30.39 30.34
C VAL A 507 5.31 -31.21 29.58
N TRP A 508 4.87 -30.78 28.39
CA TRP A 508 3.97 -31.58 27.54
C TRP A 508 4.63 -32.87 27.08
N ILE A 509 5.86 -32.81 26.57
CA ILE A 509 6.65 -33.99 26.14
C ILE A 509 6.83 -34.98 27.30
N GLU A 510 7.19 -34.51 28.49
CA GLU A 510 7.34 -35.35 29.70
C GLU A 510 6.02 -35.96 30.19
N THR A 511 4.89 -35.31 29.92
CA THR A 511 3.56 -35.78 30.30
C THR A 511 3.07 -36.85 29.31
N LEU A 512 3.21 -36.61 28.01
CA LEU A 512 2.96 -37.59 26.95
C LEU A 512 3.85 -38.84 27.10
N THR A 513 5.13 -38.65 27.44
CA THR A 513 6.08 -39.76 27.69
C THR A 513 5.65 -40.66 28.86
N ARG A 514 4.89 -40.11 29.83
CA ARG A 514 4.30 -40.87 30.94
C ARG A 514 2.94 -41.51 30.60
N GLY A 515 2.50 -41.43 29.33
CA GLY A 515 1.19 -41.90 28.89
C GLY A 515 0.04 -41.06 29.42
N GLN A 516 0.28 -39.77 29.70
CA GLN A 516 -0.71 -38.82 30.19
C GLN A 516 -0.94 -37.72 29.15
N ASP A 517 -2.17 -37.25 29.04
CA ASP A 517 -2.53 -36.13 28.16
C ASP A 517 -2.30 -34.79 28.88
N PRO A 518 -1.46 -33.88 28.35
CA PRO A 518 -1.30 -32.53 28.90
C PRO A 518 -2.42 -31.56 28.47
N PHE A 519 -3.20 -31.84 27.41
CA PHE A 519 -4.07 -30.86 26.73
C PHE A 519 -5.50 -30.82 27.30
N ASN A 520 -5.64 -30.38 28.56
CA ASN A 520 -6.96 -30.10 29.13
C ASN A 520 -7.57 -28.78 28.60
N ASP A 521 -8.89 -28.60 28.78
CA ASP A 521 -9.68 -27.43 28.35
C ASP A 521 -9.05 -26.08 28.67
N LYS A 522 -8.36 -25.94 29.82
CA LYS A 522 -7.68 -24.71 30.20
C LYS A 522 -6.46 -24.47 29.30
N ILE A 523 -5.64 -25.49 29.09
CA ILE A 523 -4.46 -25.38 28.21
C ILE A 523 -4.88 -25.15 26.76
N LEU A 524 -5.92 -25.84 26.27
CA LEU A 524 -6.46 -25.58 24.93
C LEU A 524 -6.99 -24.16 24.78
N LYS A 525 -7.69 -23.63 25.80
CA LYS A 525 -8.16 -22.25 25.80
C LYS A 525 -7.01 -21.23 25.88
N ASP A 526 -6.04 -21.46 26.77
CA ASP A 526 -4.85 -20.60 26.90
C ASP A 526 -4.08 -20.56 25.55
N LEU A 527 -4.02 -21.69 24.82
CA LEU A 527 -3.42 -21.82 23.49
C LEU A 527 -4.16 -21.13 22.35
N LEU A 528 -5.44 -20.77 22.50
CA LEU A 528 -6.14 -19.95 21.49
C LEU A 528 -5.68 -18.49 21.55
N SER A 529 -5.28 -18.02 22.74
CA SER A 529 -4.74 -16.68 23.01
C SER A 529 -3.21 -16.58 23.00
N GLU A 530 -2.52 -17.70 22.80
CA GLU A 530 -1.05 -17.81 22.67
C GLU A 530 -0.62 -17.77 21.19
#